data_AF-A0A0K9GBE9-F1
#
_entry.id   AF-A0A0K9GBE9-F1
#
_cell.length_a   1.000
_cell.length_b   1.000
_cell.length_c   1.000
_cell.angle_alpha   90.00
_cell.angle_beta   90.00
_cell.angle_gamma   90.00
#
_symmetry.space_group_name_H-M   'P 1'
#
loop_
_entity.id
_entity.type
_entity.pdbx_description
1 polymer ?
#
loop_
_entity_poly.entity_id
_entity_poly.type
_entity_poly.pdbx_seq_one_letter_code
_entity_poly.pdbx_strand_id
1 'polypeptide(L)'
;MKKIAILLCLLFFMTSVDQIFAHSGRTDSSGGHNCSEKSQAKGLCDGYHYHNGGSTQNKQTEIPATNTKDKDCTDFSTYDEVVDYWNQKGYSASNDPENLDGWGNGVVDDGIPCEPPDGYDKTKINNSSEQLAFKQKREDQETGKEEGYNVGKQDGYSGNQENLDVSSGSESYRESYHAAYIKGYEEGKSKIEQEKSIASEAGYKSGQETETIKIPESYIKNQLLRNAYEAGFDKALLEKTVIKIKKLRNKGYEDGMQDIQNPPNNLEEQLLNAYKEGYEEAQKELQEKYYNEGYAAAFSSLQYSEPEISSKKFTKWYKEGFISNKEVNQRSREKTRGIWRRLYYS
;
A
#
# COMPACT_ATOMS: atom_id res chain seq x y z
N MET A 1 -1.06 26.45 -37.32
CA MET A 1 -1.44 27.56 -36.41
C MET A 1 -2.63 28.38 -36.91
N LYS A 2 -2.70 28.84 -38.18
CA LYS A 2 -3.84 29.62 -38.69
C LYS A 2 -5.22 28.91 -38.65
N LYS A 3 -5.27 27.59 -38.84
CA LYS A 3 -6.53 26.81 -38.80
C LYS A 3 -7.08 26.59 -37.37
N ILE A 4 -6.21 26.59 -36.36
CA ILE A 4 -6.58 26.45 -34.94
C ILE A 4 -7.17 27.78 -34.43
N ALA A 5 -6.61 28.92 -34.87
CA ALA A 5 -7.14 30.24 -34.52
C ALA A 5 -8.55 30.50 -35.08
N ILE A 6 -8.86 29.98 -36.28
CA ILE A 6 -10.20 30.11 -36.89
C ILE A 6 -11.22 29.23 -36.15
N LEU A 7 -10.82 28.02 -35.73
CA LEU A 7 -11.69 27.12 -34.96
C LEU A 7 -11.99 27.68 -33.56
N LEU A 8 -11.01 28.34 -32.92
CA LEU A 8 -11.18 29.01 -31.63
C LEU A 8 -12.05 30.28 -31.72
N CYS A 9 -11.94 31.06 -32.80
CA CYS A 9 -12.83 32.22 -33.02
C CYS A 9 -14.29 31.83 -33.30
N LEU A 10 -14.53 30.70 -33.99
CA LEU A 10 -15.89 30.20 -34.24
C LEU A 10 -16.54 29.59 -32.99
N LEU A 11 -15.75 29.00 -32.08
CA LEU A 11 -16.24 28.48 -30.80
C LEU A 11 -16.66 29.60 -29.83
N PHE A 12 -16.02 30.77 -29.92
CA PHE A 12 -16.28 31.92 -29.04
C PHE A 12 -17.57 32.69 -29.38
N PHE A 13 -18.10 32.55 -30.61
CA PHE A 13 -19.34 33.21 -31.03
C PHE A 13 -20.63 32.44 -30.69
N MET A 14 -20.53 31.19 -30.21
CA MET A 14 -21.70 30.38 -29.83
C MET A 14 -22.08 30.46 -28.34
N THR A 15 -21.43 31.29 -27.53
CA THR A 15 -21.68 31.37 -26.08
C THR A 15 -22.52 32.56 -25.62
N SER A 16 -23.12 33.34 -26.53
CA SER A 16 -24.12 34.35 -26.15
C SER A 16 -25.52 33.74 -26.13
N VAL A 17 -25.81 33.00 -25.07
CA VAL A 17 -27.19 32.69 -24.68
C VAL A 17 -27.74 33.90 -23.93
N ASP A 18 -28.84 34.48 -24.42
CA ASP A 18 -29.60 35.50 -23.67
C ASP A 18 -30.06 34.86 -22.35
N GLN A 19 -29.55 35.37 -21.24
CA GLN A 19 -29.92 34.93 -19.90
C GLN A 19 -31.33 35.47 -19.60
N ILE A 20 -32.36 34.64 -19.71
CA ILE A 20 -33.67 34.94 -19.13
C ILE A 20 -33.53 34.72 -17.62
N PHE A 21 -33.24 35.79 -16.88
CA PHE A 21 -33.16 35.76 -15.43
C PHE A 21 -34.56 35.67 -14.83
N ALA A 22 -34.95 34.45 -14.42
CA ALA A 22 -36.09 34.27 -13.52
C ALA A 22 -35.79 35.04 -12.21
N HIS A 23 -36.61 36.02 -11.88
CA HIS A 23 -36.49 36.80 -10.65
C HIS A 23 -37.53 36.36 -9.63
N SER A 24 -37.19 36.48 -8.34
CA SER A 24 -38.11 36.17 -7.26
C SER A 24 -39.29 37.16 -7.27
N GLY A 25 -40.51 36.63 -7.33
CA GLY A 25 -41.75 37.38 -7.26
C GLY A 25 -42.92 36.39 -7.20
N ARG A 26 -43.74 36.47 -6.15
CA ARG A 26 -44.97 35.68 -6.04
C ARG A 26 -46.05 36.38 -6.86
N THR A 27 -46.62 35.71 -7.84
CA THR A 27 -47.78 36.22 -8.58
C THR A 27 -49.00 36.30 -7.67
N ASP A 28 -49.76 37.39 -7.78
CA ASP A 28 -51.05 37.52 -7.13
C ASP A 28 -52.13 36.68 -7.85
N SER A 29 -53.35 36.72 -7.30
CA SER A 29 -54.50 36.00 -7.85
C SER A 29 -54.92 36.44 -9.27
N SER A 30 -54.36 37.54 -9.79
CA SER A 30 -54.60 38.04 -11.16
C SER A 30 -53.47 37.68 -12.13
N GLY A 31 -52.44 36.93 -11.68
CA GLY A 31 -51.33 36.48 -12.52
C GLY A 31 -50.26 37.56 -12.78
N GLY A 32 -50.26 38.65 -12.02
CA GLY A 32 -49.22 39.68 -12.06
C GLY A 32 -48.49 39.82 -10.74
N HIS A 33 -47.43 40.62 -10.73
CA HIS A 33 -46.73 40.95 -9.48
C HIS A 33 -45.96 42.28 -9.59
N ASN A 34 -45.70 42.88 -8.43
CA ASN A 34 -44.76 43.99 -8.29
C ASN A 34 -43.32 43.49 -8.19
N CYS A 35 -42.42 44.15 -8.91
CA CYS A 35 -40.99 43.89 -8.81
C CYS A 35 -40.46 44.16 -7.40
N SER A 36 -39.69 43.22 -6.84
CA SER A 36 -38.97 43.47 -5.58
C SER A 36 -37.89 44.54 -5.76
N GLU A 37 -37.54 45.27 -4.69
CA GLU A 37 -36.45 46.27 -4.72
C GLU A 37 -35.12 45.68 -5.21
N LYS A 38 -34.84 44.42 -4.83
CA LYS A 38 -33.64 43.69 -5.29
C LYS A 38 -33.68 43.36 -6.79
N SER A 39 -34.87 43.11 -7.35
CA SER A 39 -35.06 42.85 -8.77
C SER A 39 -34.95 44.15 -9.59
N GLN A 40 -35.51 45.24 -9.08
CA GLN A 40 -35.40 46.58 -9.67
C GLN A 40 -33.95 47.08 -9.67
N ALA A 41 -33.23 46.90 -8.55
CA ALA A 41 -31.82 47.30 -8.43
C ALA A 41 -30.89 46.55 -9.41
N LYS A 42 -31.29 45.35 -9.85
CA LYS A 42 -30.56 44.53 -10.85
C LYS A 42 -31.03 44.80 -12.28
N GLY A 43 -32.00 45.69 -12.50
CA GLY A 43 -32.57 45.99 -13.81
C GLY A 43 -33.32 44.83 -14.46
N LEU A 44 -33.79 43.85 -13.66
CA LEU A 44 -34.45 42.65 -14.18
C LEU A 44 -35.92 42.87 -14.52
N CYS A 45 -36.58 43.78 -13.81
CA CYS A 45 -37.95 44.19 -14.08
C CYS A 45 -38.21 45.57 -13.43
N ASP A 46 -39.23 46.28 -13.91
CA ASP A 46 -39.65 47.59 -13.38
C ASP A 46 -41.17 47.59 -13.14
N GLY A 47 -41.59 48.14 -12.00
CA GLY A 47 -43.00 48.27 -11.61
C GLY A 47 -43.78 46.95 -11.46
N TYR A 48 -45.09 47.02 -11.70
CA TYR A 48 -46.00 45.88 -11.72
C TYR A 48 -46.09 45.32 -13.15
N HIS A 49 -45.98 44.00 -13.32
CA HIS A 49 -46.15 43.36 -14.62
C HIS A 49 -46.84 42.00 -14.52
N TYR A 50 -47.46 41.59 -15.63
CA TYR A 50 -48.19 40.33 -15.75
C TYR A 50 -47.35 39.31 -16.51
N HIS A 51 -47.40 38.06 -16.06
CA HIS A 51 -46.93 36.93 -16.84
C HIS A 51 -48.15 36.13 -17.25
N ASN A 52 -48.67 36.31 -18.48
CA ASN A 52 -49.49 35.29 -19.16
C ASN A 52 -49.85 35.69 -20.59
N GLY A 53 -49.77 34.74 -21.53
CA GLY A 53 -50.41 34.82 -22.85
C GLY A 53 -51.94 34.73 -22.78
N GLY A 54 -52.58 35.50 -21.91
CA GLY A 54 -54.03 35.53 -21.72
C GLY A 54 -54.64 36.79 -22.30
N SER A 55 -55.19 36.71 -23.51
CA SER A 55 -56.10 37.73 -24.03
C SER A 55 -57.36 37.80 -23.16
N THR A 56 -57.72 39.01 -22.77
CA THR A 56 -59.02 39.39 -22.21
C THR A 56 -60.18 38.72 -22.96
N GLN A 57 -61.01 37.94 -22.27
CA GLN A 57 -62.46 38.01 -22.44
C GLN A 57 -63.19 37.55 -21.17
N ASN A 58 -64.11 38.43 -20.77
CA ASN A 58 -65.04 38.32 -19.67
C ASN A 58 -66.00 37.15 -19.93
N LYS A 59 -65.89 36.07 -19.15
CA LYS A 59 -66.91 35.02 -19.11
C LYS A 59 -67.00 34.49 -17.69
N GLN A 60 -68.08 34.85 -17.01
CA GLN A 60 -68.63 34.09 -15.88
C GLN A 60 -68.69 32.63 -16.32
N THR A 61 -67.79 31.83 -15.76
CA THR A 61 -67.81 30.39 -15.89
C THR A 61 -67.49 29.88 -14.51
N GLU A 62 -68.52 29.32 -13.87
CA GLU A 62 -68.40 28.55 -12.64
C GLU A 62 -67.25 27.54 -12.81
N ILE A 63 -66.18 27.72 -12.04
CA ILE A 63 -65.12 26.73 -11.93
C ILE A 63 -65.72 25.56 -11.14
N PRO A 64 -65.61 24.31 -11.62
CA PRO A 64 -66.06 23.17 -10.86
C PRO A 64 -65.26 23.11 -9.57
N ALA A 65 -65.94 23.16 -8.43
CA ALA A 65 -65.34 22.87 -7.13
C ALA A 65 -64.75 21.46 -7.19
N THR A 66 -63.44 21.34 -7.37
CA THR A 66 -62.72 20.16 -6.92
C THR A 66 -62.88 20.14 -5.41
N ASN A 67 -63.70 19.21 -4.95
CA ASN A 67 -63.93 18.87 -3.54
C ASN A 67 -62.64 18.32 -2.90
N THR A 68 -61.58 19.13 -2.80
CA THR A 68 -60.55 18.91 -1.79
C THR A 68 -61.05 19.66 -0.57
N LYS A 69 -61.68 18.95 0.37
CA LYS A 69 -61.87 19.49 1.71
C LYS A 69 -60.48 19.85 2.22
N ASP A 70 -60.24 21.14 2.37
CA ASP A 70 -59.13 21.68 3.14
C ASP A 70 -59.09 20.95 4.48
N LYS A 71 -57.93 20.41 4.85
CA LYS A 71 -57.78 19.62 6.07
C LYS A 71 -57.24 20.51 7.16
N ASP A 72 -57.90 20.49 8.31
CA ASP A 72 -57.43 21.16 9.51
C ASP A 72 -56.77 20.15 10.47
N CYS A 73 -55.96 20.63 11.41
CA CYS A 73 -55.33 19.77 12.44
C CYS A 73 -56.33 18.91 13.24
N THR A 74 -57.59 19.33 13.33
CA THR A 74 -58.68 18.59 14.02
C THR A 74 -59.27 17.46 13.18
N ASP A 75 -58.94 17.36 11.88
CA ASP A 75 -59.42 16.30 10.99
C ASP A 75 -58.65 14.98 11.13
N PHE A 76 -57.58 14.97 11.94
CA PHE A 76 -56.72 13.82 12.16
C PHE A 76 -56.91 13.25 13.57
N SER A 77 -56.93 11.93 13.69
CA SER A 77 -57.16 11.25 14.98
C SER A 77 -55.90 11.14 15.82
N THR A 78 -54.73 11.09 15.16
CA THR A 78 -53.41 10.97 15.78
C THR A 78 -52.40 11.87 15.08
N TYR A 79 -51.32 12.24 15.78
CA TYR A 79 -50.26 13.03 15.16
C TYR A 79 -49.50 12.25 14.07
N ASP A 80 -49.39 10.91 14.17
CA ASP A 80 -48.81 10.10 13.10
C ASP A 80 -49.64 10.18 11.80
N GLU A 81 -50.97 10.27 11.88
CA GLU A 81 -51.83 10.48 10.69
C GLU A 81 -51.56 11.85 10.04
N VAL A 82 -51.32 12.89 10.84
CA VAL A 82 -50.95 14.22 10.34
C VAL A 82 -49.62 14.15 9.59
N VAL A 83 -48.62 13.50 10.19
CA VAL A 83 -47.27 13.36 9.61
C VAL A 83 -47.30 12.52 8.33
N ASP A 84 -48.05 11.42 8.31
CA ASP A 84 -48.21 10.59 7.12
C ASP A 84 -48.87 11.37 5.98
N TYR A 85 -49.90 12.17 6.28
CA TYR A 85 -50.56 13.04 5.31
C TYR A 85 -49.61 14.12 4.78
N TRP A 86 -48.94 14.85 5.67
CA TRP A 86 -47.93 15.85 5.33
C TRP A 86 -46.83 15.29 4.42
N ASN A 87 -46.30 14.12 4.79
CA ASN A 87 -45.26 13.42 4.05
C ASN A 87 -45.76 12.97 2.66
N GLN A 88 -46.97 12.40 2.60
CA GLN A 88 -47.58 11.95 1.35
C GLN A 88 -47.78 13.09 0.35
N LYS A 89 -48.19 14.26 0.86
CA LYS A 89 -48.44 15.44 0.05
C LYS A 89 -47.18 16.19 -0.37
N GLY A 90 -46.03 15.85 0.24
CA GLY A 90 -44.78 16.58 0.01
C GLY A 90 -44.84 18.00 0.55
N TYR A 91 -45.58 18.19 1.65
CA TYR A 91 -45.66 19.49 2.30
C TYR A 91 -44.34 19.84 2.98
N SER A 92 -44.13 21.14 3.15
CA SER A 92 -42.93 21.74 3.73
C SER A 92 -43.25 23.17 4.18
N ALA A 93 -42.33 23.79 4.93
CA ALA A 93 -42.45 25.20 5.35
C ALA A 93 -42.74 26.21 4.22
N SER A 94 -42.42 25.88 2.97
CA SER A 94 -42.66 26.75 1.81
C SER A 94 -43.72 26.22 0.84
N ASN A 95 -44.27 25.04 1.13
CA ASN A 95 -45.26 24.36 0.32
C ASN A 95 -46.29 23.70 1.24
N ASP A 96 -47.14 24.54 1.83
CA ASP A 96 -48.28 24.09 2.62
C ASP A 96 -49.56 24.81 2.16
N PRO A 97 -50.24 24.30 1.12
CA PRO A 97 -51.47 24.87 0.61
C PRO A 97 -52.67 24.75 1.57
N GLU A 98 -52.59 23.85 2.55
CA GLU A 98 -53.65 23.56 3.53
C GLU A 98 -53.35 24.22 4.89
N ASN A 99 -52.22 24.95 5.01
CA ASN A 99 -51.82 25.72 6.20
C ASN A 99 -51.87 24.87 7.50
N LEU A 100 -51.44 23.62 7.41
CA LEU A 100 -51.26 22.71 8.54
C LEU A 100 -50.08 23.13 9.45
N ASP A 101 -49.06 23.80 8.93
CA ASP A 101 -47.90 24.28 9.70
C ASP A 101 -48.01 25.74 10.15
N GLY A 102 -49.07 26.45 9.77
CA GLY A 102 -49.28 27.86 10.09
C GLY A 102 -50.10 28.06 11.37
N TRP A 103 -49.46 28.52 12.46
CA TRP A 103 -50.20 28.99 13.64
C TRP A 103 -51.07 30.22 13.33
N GLY A 104 -52.33 30.19 13.79
CA GLY A 104 -53.17 31.38 14.06
C GLY A 104 -53.10 32.53 13.05
N ASN A 105 -53.59 32.30 11.83
CA ASN A 105 -53.55 33.23 10.68
C ASN A 105 -52.17 33.33 9.96
N GLY A 106 -51.37 32.27 9.93
CA GLY A 106 -50.16 32.18 9.07
C GLY A 106 -48.97 32.97 9.61
N VAL A 107 -48.72 32.90 10.92
CA VAL A 107 -47.71 33.74 11.60
C VAL A 107 -46.36 33.04 11.79
N VAL A 108 -46.32 31.71 11.82
CA VAL A 108 -45.08 30.92 11.94
C VAL A 108 -45.23 29.65 11.13
N ASP A 109 -44.48 29.54 10.03
CA ASP A 109 -44.39 28.34 9.18
C ASP A 109 -43.02 27.69 9.46
N ASP A 110 -42.94 26.84 10.48
CA ASP A 110 -41.70 26.17 10.90
C ASP A 110 -41.48 24.81 10.20
N GLY A 111 -42.39 24.45 9.27
CA GLY A 111 -42.35 23.20 8.53
C GLY A 111 -42.70 21.97 9.37
N ILE A 112 -43.36 22.18 10.51
CA ILE A 112 -43.87 21.12 11.37
C ILE A 112 -45.40 21.18 11.31
N PRO A 113 -46.07 20.16 10.74
CA PRO A 113 -47.52 20.17 10.65
C PRO A 113 -48.14 20.02 12.03
N CYS A 114 -49.00 20.97 12.40
CA CYS A 114 -49.63 21.04 13.71
C CYS A 114 -48.59 21.05 14.86
N GLU A 115 -49.05 21.03 16.12
CA GLU A 115 -48.13 20.94 17.27
C GLU A 115 -47.79 19.48 17.59
N PRO A 116 -46.51 19.07 17.49
CA PRO A 116 -46.11 17.72 17.88
C PRO A 116 -46.29 17.50 19.38
N PRO A 117 -46.74 16.31 19.80
CA PRO A 117 -46.72 15.98 21.22
C PRO A 117 -45.30 15.97 21.76
N ASP A 118 -45.16 16.24 23.06
CA ASP A 118 -43.86 16.25 23.73
C ASP A 118 -43.07 14.96 23.48
N GLY A 119 -41.84 15.10 23.00
CA GLY A 119 -40.96 13.97 22.69
C GLY A 119 -41.25 13.26 21.37
N TYR A 120 -42.12 13.81 20.50
CA TYR A 120 -42.32 13.26 19.16
C TYR A 120 -41.03 13.29 18.34
N ASP A 121 -40.76 12.21 17.61
CA ASP A 121 -39.61 12.07 16.74
C ASP A 121 -39.80 12.87 15.44
N LYS A 122 -39.33 14.13 15.47
CA LYS A 122 -39.42 15.05 14.33
C LYS A 122 -38.63 14.61 13.10
N THR A 123 -37.75 13.59 13.20
CA THR A 123 -37.05 13.05 12.01
C THR A 123 -38.00 12.33 11.04
N LYS A 124 -39.21 11.97 11.51
CA LYS A 124 -40.27 11.38 10.69
C LYS A 124 -41.03 12.40 9.83
N ILE A 125 -40.90 13.69 10.12
CA ILE A 125 -41.60 14.77 9.43
C ILE A 125 -40.77 15.20 8.21
N ASN A 126 -41.35 15.11 7.02
CA ASN A 126 -40.65 15.43 5.79
C ASN A 126 -40.27 16.91 5.74
N ASN A 127 -39.00 17.18 5.41
CA ASN A 127 -38.42 18.53 5.35
C ASN A 127 -38.34 19.28 6.68
N SER A 128 -38.58 18.62 7.83
CA SER A 128 -38.30 19.23 9.13
C SER A 128 -36.80 19.47 9.31
N SER A 129 -36.45 20.43 10.16
CA SER A 129 -35.05 20.75 10.45
C SER A 129 -34.28 19.54 11.00
N GLU A 130 -34.93 18.74 11.85
CA GLU A 130 -34.38 17.54 12.47
C GLU A 130 -34.20 16.41 11.45
N GLN A 131 -35.14 16.24 10.52
CA GLN A 131 -34.99 15.25 9.45
C GLN A 131 -33.86 15.63 8.49
N LEU A 132 -33.77 16.90 8.10
CA LEU A 132 -32.70 17.39 7.21
C LEU A 132 -31.34 17.21 7.88
N ALA A 133 -31.20 17.55 9.16
CA ALA A 133 -29.97 17.31 9.93
C ALA A 133 -29.63 15.81 10.02
N PHE A 134 -30.63 14.94 10.21
CA PHE A 134 -30.43 13.49 10.23
C PHE A 134 -29.96 12.95 8.86
N LYS A 135 -30.60 13.39 7.76
CA LYS A 135 -30.20 13.03 6.39
C LYS A 135 -28.78 13.49 6.09
N GLN A 136 -28.45 14.75 6.39
CA GLN A 136 -27.12 15.30 6.21
C GLN A 136 -26.07 14.53 7.02
N LYS A 137 -26.37 14.22 8.28
CA LYS A 137 -25.47 13.41 9.12
C LYS A 137 -25.18 12.05 8.50
N ARG A 138 -26.18 11.38 7.93
CA ARG A 138 -25.99 10.09 7.25
C ARG A 138 -25.18 10.22 5.98
N GLU A 139 -25.43 11.26 5.19
CA GLU A 139 -24.68 11.53 3.96
C GLU A 139 -23.20 11.84 4.27
N ASP A 140 -22.95 12.65 5.31
CA ASP A 140 -21.62 12.94 5.82
C ASP A 140 -20.89 11.66 6.26
N GLN A 141 -21.58 10.74 6.95
CA GLN A 141 -21.01 9.46 7.39
C GLN A 141 -20.62 8.57 6.21
N GLU A 142 -21.50 8.40 5.23
CA GLU A 142 -21.22 7.56 4.06
C GLU A 142 -20.11 8.16 3.19
N THR A 143 -20.14 9.49 2.97
CA THR A 143 -19.10 10.20 2.22
C THR A 143 -17.75 10.07 2.90
N GLY A 144 -17.70 10.33 4.22
CA GLY A 144 -16.47 10.20 5.00
C GLY A 144 -15.92 8.78 4.95
N LYS A 145 -16.78 7.78 5.08
CA LYS A 145 -16.40 6.37 4.99
C LYS A 145 -15.82 5.99 3.62
N GLU A 146 -16.46 6.39 2.53
CA GLU A 146 -15.99 6.08 1.17
C GLU A 146 -14.66 6.75 0.87
N GLU A 147 -14.55 8.06 1.14
CA GLU A 147 -13.32 8.82 0.90
C GLU A 147 -12.18 8.32 1.78
N GLY A 148 -12.43 8.15 3.08
CA GLY A 148 -11.44 7.65 4.02
C GLY A 148 -10.87 6.31 3.61
N TYR A 149 -11.74 5.35 3.26
CA TYR A 149 -11.31 4.03 2.80
C TYR A 149 -10.44 4.10 1.53
N ASN A 150 -10.84 4.89 0.53
CA ASN A 150 -10.12 5.00 -0.73
C ASN A 150 -8.74 5.65 -0.55
N VAL A 151 -8.67 6.75 0.23
CA VAL A 151 -7.40 7.43 0.53
C VAL A 151 -6.48 6.51 1.34
N GLY A 152 -7.00 5.91 2.42
CA GLY A 152 -6.24 4.98 3.24
C GLY A 152 -5.66 3.84 2.41
N LYS A 153 -6.48 3.22 1.54
CA LYS A 153 -6.05 2.15 0.64
C LYS A 153 -4.92 2.56 -0.31
N GLN A 154 -5.00 3.77 -0.87
CA GLN A 154 -3.95 4.30 -1.72
C GLN A 154 -2.65 4.55 -0.94
N ASP A 155 -2.73 5.13 0.25
CA ASP A 155 -1.56 5.42 1.09
C ASP A 155 -0.88 4.14 1.57
N GLY A 156 -1.66 3.17 2.04
CA GLY A 156 -1.15 1.85 2.44
C GLY A 156 -0.48 1.12 1.28
N TYR A 157 -1.06 1.19 0.08
CA TYR A 157 -0.48 0.57 -1.12
C TYR A 157 0.81 1.28 -1.59
N SER A 158 0.88 2.60 -1.44
CA SER A 158 2.05 3.40 -1.84
C SER A 158 3.20 3.31 -0.83
N GLY A 159 2.96 2.75 0.35
CA GLY A 159 3.94 2.69 1.44
C GLY A 159 4.13 4.03 2.15
N ASN A 160 3.16 4.93 2.05
CA ASN A 160 3.15 6.20 2.78
C ASN A 160 2.95 5.96 4.28
N GLN A 161 3.35 6.91 5.11
CA GLN A 161 3.00 6.87 6.53
C GLN A 161 1.50 7.11 6.71
N GLU A 162 0.95 6.53 7.77
CA GLU A 162 -0.44 6.73 8.15
C GLU A 162 -0.71 8.21 8.45
N ASN A 163 -1.68 8.81 7.77
CA ASN A 163 -2.11 10.18 8.00
C ASN A 163 -3.61 10.24 8.31
N LEU A 164 -3.93 10.52 9.57
CA LEU A 164 -5.30 10.66 10.06
C LEU A 164 -5.73 12.13 10.16
N ASP A 165 -4.93 13.08 9.67
CA ASP A 165 -5.25 14.49 9.83
C ASP A 165 -6.28 14.93 8.78
N VAL A 166 -7.52 15.16 9.24
CA VAL A 166 -8.61 15.72 8.45
C VAL A 166 -9.20 16.91 9.18
N SER A 167 -8.89 18.11 8.70
CA SER A 167 -9.36 19.38 9.30
C SER A 167 -10.71 19.87 8.74
N SER A 168 -11.24 19.21 7.71
CA SER A 168 -12.49 19.58 7.04
C SER A 168 -13.63 18.61 7.34
N GLY A 169 -14.87 19.07 7.13
CA GLY A 169 -16.08 18.25 7.26
C GLY A 169 -16.71 18.27 8.66
N SER A 170 -17.91 17.69 8.77
CA SER A 170 -18.64 17.57 10.04
C SER A 170 -17.98 16.55 10.98
N GLU A 171 -18.40 16.54 12.25
CA GLU A 171 -17.91 15.55 13.21
C GLU A 171 -18.19 14.11 12.76
N SER A 172 -19.41 13.85 12.28
CA SER A 172 -19.81 12.52 11.81
C SER A 172 -19.08 12.08 10.54
N TYR A 173 -18.73 13.02 9.65
CA TYR A 173 -17.85 12.77 8.52
C TYR A 173 -16.46 12.34 9.01
N ARG A 174 -15.82 13.13 9.89
CA ARG A 174 -14.45 12.86 10.37
C ARG A 174 -14.34 11.53 11.10
N GLU A 175 -15.29 11.22 11.98
CA GLU A 175 -15.34 9.93 12.69
C GLU A 175 -15.40 8.75 11.71
N SER A 176 -16.28 8.83 10.72
CA SER A 176 -16.47 7.77 9.72
C SER A 176 -15.27 7.65 8.80
N TYR A 177 -14.67 8.77 8.41
CA TYR A 177 -13.45 8.83 7.62
C TYR A 177 -12.30 8.13 8.33
N HIS A 178 -12.02 8.48 9.59
CA HIS A 178 -10.88 7.91 10.32
C HIS A 178 -11.02 6.39 10.44
N ALA A 179 -12.20 5.90 10.82
CA ALA A 179 -12.46 4.47 10.95
C ALA A 179 -12.31 3.71 9.62
N ALA A 180 -12.71 4.33 8.50
CA ALA A 180 -12.62 3.72 7.19
C ALA A 180 -11.21 3.80 6.59
N TYR A 181 -10.50 4.90 6.84
CA TYR A 181 -9.11 5.11 6.43
C TYR A 181 -8.19 4.04 7.00
N ILE A 182 -8.28 3.75 8.31
CA ILE A 182 -7.45 2.73 8.95
C ILE A 182 -7.63 1.36 8.27
N LYS A 183 -8.88 0.98 7.99
CA LYS A 183 -9.20 -0.27 7.30
C LYS A 183 -8.65 -0.30 5.87
N GLY A 184 -8.84 0.79 5.13
CA GLY A 184 -8.31 0.93 3.77
C GLY A 184 -6.78 0.81 3.77
N TYR A 185 -6.11 1.50 4.69
CA TYR A 185 -4.66 1.50 4.83
C TYR A 185 -4.08 0.12 5.10
N GLU A 186 -4.65 -0.64 6.05
CA GLU A 186 -4.24 -2.02 6.29
C GLU A 186 -4.44 -2.92 5.07
N GLU A 187 -5.56 -2.79 4.36
CA GLU A 187 -5.82 -3.55 3.14
C GLU A 187 -4.82 -3.21 2.03
N GLY A 188 -4.57 -1.93 1.79
CA GLY A 188 -3.59 -1.44 0.80
C GLY A 188 -2.18 -1.96 1.11
N LYS A 189 -1.77 -1.88 2.38
CA LYS A 189 -0.48 -2.37 2.87
C LYS A 189 -0.34 -3.89 2.70
N SER A 190 -1.37 -4.65 3.06
CA SER A 190 -1.40 -6.10 2.88
C SER A 190 -1.26 -6.49 1.40
N LYS A 191 -1.98 -5.77 0.52
CA LYS A 191 -1.92 -5.99 -0.92
C LYS A 191 -0.52 -5.75 -1.50
N ILE A 192 0.11 -4.61 -1.20
CA ILE A 192 1.45 -4.32 -1.72
C ILE A 192 2.49 -5.31 -1.18
N GLU A 193 2.36 -5.79 0.05
CA GLU A 193 3.27 -6.80 0.60
C GLU A 193 3.17 -8.15 -0.10
N GLN A 194 1.96 -8.59 -0.43
CA GLN A 194 1.74 -9.80 -1.24
C GLN A 194 2.35 -9.64 -2.64
N GLU A 195 2.11 -8.50 -3.29
CA GLU A 195 2.68 -8.21 -4.62
C GLU A 195 4.21 -8.12 -4.60
N LYS A 196 4.81 -7.55 -3.53
CA LYS A 196 6.27 -7.53 -3.33
C LYS A 196 6.83 -8.95 -3.19
N SER A 197 6.16 -9.82 -2.44
CA SER A 197 6.57 -11.22 -2.31
C SER A 197 6.60 -11.93 -3.67
N ILE A 198 5.55 -11.75 -4.47
CA ILE A 198 5.46 -12.29 -5.84
C ILE A 198 6.57 -11.72 -6.74
N ALA A 199 6.81 -10.41 -6.68
CA ALA A 199 7.86 -9.76 -7.46
C ALA A 199 9.26 -10.27 -7.07
N SER A 200 9.51 -10.43 -5.77
CA SER A 200 10.76 -11.00 -5.25
C SER A 200 10.97 -12.44 -5.70
N GLU A 201 9.94 -13.29 -5.63
CA GLU A 201 10.04 -14.67 -6.11
C GLU A 201 10.30 -14.73 -7.62
N ALA A 202 9.65 -13.86 -8.41
CA ALA A 202 9.90 -13.75 -9.84
C ALA A 202 11.33 -13.29 -10.15
N GLY A 203 11.83 -12.31 -9.39
CA GLY A 203 13.23 -11.84 -9.47
C GLY A 203 14.21 -12.95 -9.15
N TYR A 204 13.95 -13.71 -8.09
CA TYR A 204 14.77 -14.85 -7.68
C TYR A 204 14.85 -15.92 -8.77
N LYS A 205 13.71 -16.33 -9.35
CA LYS A 205 13.67 -17.28 -10.48
C LYS A 205 14.47 -16.76 -11.68
N SER A 206 14.33 -15.49 -12.03
CA SER A 206 15.10 -14.86 -13.10
C SER A 206 16.61 -14.90 -12.83
N GLY A 207 17.04 -14.58 -11.61
CA GLY A 207 18.44 -14.68 -11.20
C GLY A 207 18.98 -16.11 -11.18
N GLN A 208 18.11 -17.11 -11.11
CA GLN A 208 18.49 -18.51 -11.30
C GLN A 208 18.78 -18.87 -12.77
N GLU A 209 18.26 -18.12 -13.74
CA GLU A 209 18.41 -18.40 -15.17
C GLU A 209 19.49 -17.55 -15.84
N THR A 210 19.63 -16.28 -15.44
CA THR A 210 20.55 -15.31 -16.05
C THR A 210 21.36 -14.54 -15.01
N GLU A 211 22.52 -14.02 -15.41
CA GLU A 211 23.36 -13.13 -14.59
C GLU A 211 23.10 -11.64 -14.88
N THR A 212 22.31 -11.33 -15.92
CA THR A 212 21.90 -9.95 -16.24
C THR A 212 20.44 -9.73 -15.88
N ILE A 213 20.18 -8.70 -15.09
CA ILE A 213 18.82 -8.34 -14.68
C ILE A 213 18.01 -7.73 -15.83
N LYS A 214 16.79 -8.22 -16.02
CA LYS A 214 15.79 -7.64 -16.93
C LYS A 214 14.47 -7.56 -16.19
N ILE A 215 14.07 -6.35 -15.80
CA ILE A 215 12.88 -6.14 -14.97
C ILE A 215 11.63 -6.10 -15.87
N PRO A 216 10.62 -6.95 -15.64
CA PRO A 216 9.35 -6.90 -16.34
C PRO A 216 8.62 -5.55 -16.20
N GLU A 217 7.96 -5.10 -17.27
CA GLU A 217 7.21 -3.81 -17.29
C GLU A 217 6.16 -3.70 -16.19
N SER A 218 5.58 -4.83 -15.76
CA SER A 218 4.63 -4.92 -14.66
C SER A 218 5.18 -4.39 -13.33
N TYR A 219 6.49 -4.49 -13.10
CA TYR A 219 7.13 -4.06 -11.87
C TYR A 219 7.82 -2.69 -12.01
N ILE A 220 8.12 -2.24 -13.24
CA ILE A 220 8.83 -0.99 -13.51
C ILE A 220 8.09 0.25 -12.96
N LYS A 221 6.75 0.26 -13.06
CA LYS A 221 5.94 1.43 -12.71
C LYS A 221 5.82 1.67 -11.20
N ASN A 222 5.90 0.61 -10.40
CA ASN A 222 5.82 0.70 -8.94
C ASN A 222 7.21 0.46 -8.33
N GLN A 223 7.80 1.50 -7.74
CA GLN A 223 9.14 1.42 -7.18
C GLN A 223 9.29 0.34 -6.10
N LEU A 224 8.26 0.10 -5.28
CA LEU A 224 8.30 -0.93 -4.24
C LEU A 224 8.38 -2.33 -4.86
N LEU A 225 7.64 -2.59 -5.93
CA LEU A 225 7.66 -3.86 -6.64
C LEU A 225 8.96 -4.07 -7.41
N ARG A 226 9.47 -3.02 -8.06
CA ARG A 226 10.78 -3.02 -8.71
C ARG A 226 11.88 -3.42 -7.72
N ASN A 227 11.95 -2.74 -6.58
CA ASN A 227 12.96 -3.01 -5.56
C ASN A 227 12.85 -4.45 -5.03
N ALA A 228 11.63 -4.96 -4.85
CA ALA A 228 11.42 -6.33 -4.41
C ALA A 228 11.92 -7.35 -5.44
N TYR A 229 11.67 -7.12 -6.74
CA TYR A 229 12.19 -7.94 -7.83
C TYR A 229 13.72 -7.95 -7.87
N GLU A 230 14.34 -6.76 -7.81
CA GLU A 230 15.81 -6.60 -7.79
C GLU A 230 16.43 -7.35 -6.61
N ALA A 231 15.87 -7.20 -5.41
CA ALA A 231 16.34 -7.90 -4.21
C ALA A 231 16.25 -9.43 -4.35
N GLY A 232 15.17 -9.94 -4.95
CA GLY A 232 15.02 -11.36 -5.25
C GLY A 232 16.08 -11.87 -6.22
N PHE A 233 16.33 -11.10 -7.29
CA PHE A 233 17.34 -11.41 -8.31
C PHE A 233 18.76 -11.46 -7.71
N ASP A 234 19.14 -10.43 -6.94
CA ASP A 234 20.45 -10.34 -6.32
C ASP A 234 20.68 -11.48 -5.31
N LYS A 235 19.64 -11.87 -4.57
CA LYS A 235 19.68 -13.02 -3.67
C LYS A 235 20.02 -14.31 -4.42
N ALA A 236 19.41 -14.56 -5.57
CA ALA A 236 19.69 -15.75 -6.38
C ALA A 236 21.13 -15.78 -6.88
N LEU A 237 21.67 -14.64 -7.31
CA LEU A 237 23.07 -14.54 -7.74
C LEU A 237 24.04 -14.76 -6.58
N LEU A 238 23.76 -14.18 -5.42
CA LEU A 238 24.57 -14.38 -4.23
C LEU A 238 24.62 -15.87 -3.84
N GLU A 239 23.48 -16.55 -3.81
CA GLU A 239 23.41 -17.98 -3.49
C GLU A 239 24.17 -18.84 -4.51
N LYS A 240 24.07 -18.52 -5.81
CA LYS A 240 24.88 -19.17 -6.86
C LYS A 240 26.37 -18.98 -6.61
N THR A 241 26.81 -17.77 -6.28
CA THR A 241 28.22 -17.47 -6.00
C THR A 241 28.70 -18.24 -4.78
N VAL A 242 27.90 -18.31 -3.71
CA VAL A 242 28.22 -19.13 -2.53
C VAL A 242 28.37 -20.61 -2.88
N ILE A 243 27.53 -21.16 -3.77
CA ILE A 243 27.68 -22.54 -4.25
C ILE A 243 28.96 -22.72 -5.07
N LYS A 244 29.30 -21.78 -5.97
CA LYS A 244 30.55 -21.78 -6.74
C LYS A 244 31.77 -21.76 -5.80
N ILE A 245 31.76 -20.89 -4.78
CA ILE A 245 32.78 -20.81 -3.73
C ILE A 245 32.99 -22.17 -3.05
N LYS A 246 31.91 -22.80 -2.56
CA LYS A 246 31.99 -24.11 -1.89
C LYS A 246 32.58 -25.20 -2.79
N LYS A 247 32.12 -25.26 -4.06
CA LYS A 247 32.63 -26.23 -5.04
C LYS A 247 34.13 -26.04 -5.29
N LEU A 248 34.57 -24.80 -5.44
CA LEU A 248 35.98 -24.49 -5.66
C LEU A 248 36.85 -24.77 -4.44
N ARG A 249 36.36 -24.49 -3.24
CA ARG A 249 37.06 -24.86 -2.00
C ARG A 249 37.25 -26.38 -1.91
N ASN A 250 36.20 -27.16 -2.15
CA ASN A 250 36.29 -28.62 -2.15
C ASN A 250 37.26 -29.12 -3.22
N LYS A 251 37.22 -28.53 -4.42
CA LYS A 251 38.15 -28.89 -5.49
C LYS A 251 39.61 -28.58 -5.09
N GLY A 252 39.85 -27.42 -4.51
CA GLY A 252 41.16 -27.03 -3.97
C GLY A 252 41.64 -28.01 -2.89
N TYR A 253 40.74 -28.45 -2.00
CA TYR A 253 41.04 -29.47 -1.00
C TYR A 253 41.41 -30.82 -1.62
N GLU A 254 40.63 -31.32 -2.58
CA GLU A 254 40.93 -32.58 -3.31
C GLU A 254 42.29 -32.52 -4.02
N ASP A 255 42.54 -31.41 -4.71
CA ASP A 255 43.80 -31.15 -5.41
C ASP A 255 44.97 -31.02 -4.42
N GLY A 256 44.74 -30.39 -3.28
CA GLY A 256 45.66 -30.30 -2.15
C GLY A 256 46.00 -31.67 -1.57
N MET A 257 45.04 -32.59 -1.43
CA MET A 257 45.31 -33.95 -0.96
C MET A 257 46.22 -34.75 -1.91
N GLN A 258 46.30 -34.33 -3.17
CA GLN A 258 47.16 -34.95 -4.19
C GLN A 258 48.44 -34.13 -4.46
N ASP A 259 48.62 -32.98 -3.79
CA ASP A 259 49.69 -31.99 -4.06
C ASP A 259 49.74 -31.53 -5.53
N ILE A 260 48.57 -31.43 -6.17
CA ILE A 260 48.40 -30.97 -7.55
C ILE A 260 47.90 -29.52 -7.52
N GLN A 261 48.69 -28.56 -8.00
CA GLN A 261 48.21 -27.18 -8.16
C GLN A 261 47.65 -26.96 -9.55
N ASN A 262 46.33 -27.04 -9.69
CA ASN A 262 45.64 -26.78 -10.94
C ASN A 262 44.39 -25.89 -10.73
N PRO A 263 44.56 -24.66 -10.23
CA PRO A 263 43.44 -23.74 -10.09
C PRO A 263 42.81 -23.46 -11.47
N PRO A 264 41.47 -23.40 -11.57
CA PRO A 264 40.83 -23.01 -12.81
C PRO A 264 41.28 -21.61 -13.28
N ASN A 265 41.52 -21.45 -14.57
CA ASN A 265 41.97 -20.18 -15.16
C ASN A 265 40.85 -19.13 -15.15
N ASN A 266 41.23 -17.86 -15.05
CA ASN A 266 40.33 -16.69 -15.14
C ASN A 266 39.20 -16.67 -14.11
N LEU A 267 39.49 -17.10 -12.87
CA LEU A 267 38.58 -16.97 -11.74
C LEU A 267 38.60 -15.55 -11.17
N GLU A 268 37.43 -15.07 -10.78
CA GLU A 268 37.30 -13.89 -9.92
C GLU A 268 38.04 -14.10 -8.59
N GLU A 269 38.56 -13.04 -8.00
CA GLU A 269 39.46 -13.11 -6.83
C GLU A 269 38.87 -13.91 -5.66
N GLN A 270 37.58 -13.70 -5.35
CA GLN A 270 36.91 -14.41 -4.27
C GLN A 270 36.83 -15.93 -4.53
N LEU A 271 36.59 -16.33 -5.77
CA LEU A 271 36.54 -17.74 -6.17
C LEU A 271 37.93 -18.39 -6.14
N LEU A 272 38.96 -17.64 -6.54
CA LEU A 272 40.34 -18.09 -6.46
C LEU A 272 40.80 -18.28 -5.01
N ASN A 273 40.44 -17.36 -4.11
CA ASN A 273 40.77 -17.47 -2.69
C ASN A 273 40.11 -18.70 -2.06
N ALA A 274 38.85 -18.99 -2.40
CA ALA A 274 38.16 -20.19 -1.93
C ALA A 274 38.91 -21.48 -2.31
N TYR A 275 39.39 -21.58 -3.56
CA TYR A 275 40.23 -22.71 -4.00
C TYR A 275 41.53 -22.80 -3.19
N LYS A 276 42.25 -21.68 -3.02
CA LYS A 276 43.53 -21.65 -2.29
C LYS A 276 43.36 -22.07 -0.83
N GLU A 277 42.31 -21.59 -0.17
CA GLU A 277 42.01 -21.97 1.22
C GLU A 277 41.80 -23.47 1.36
N GLY A 278 41.03 -24.09 0.45
CA GLY A 278 40.85 -25.55 0.44
C GLY A 278 42.16 -26.30 0.23
N TYR A 279 42.99 -25.85 -0.71
CA TYR A 279 44.31 -26.44 -0.97
C TYR A 279 45.22 -26.35 0.26
N GLU A 280 45.29 -25.19 0.89
CA GLU A 280 46.11 -24.97 2.08
C GLU A 280 45.64 -25.80 3.28
N GLU A 281 44.32 -25.96 3.44
CA GLU A 281 43.71 -26.82 4.46
C GLU A 281 44.15 -28.28 4.28
N ALA A 282 43.98 -28.86 3.09
CA ALA A 282 44.43 -30.23 2.79
C ALA A 282 45.93 -30.43 3.01
N GLN A 283 46.75 -29.45 2.64
CA GLN A 283 48.20 -29.53 2.81
C GLN A 283 48.64 -29.52 4.28
N LYS A 284 47.93 -28.78 5.13
CA LYS A 284 48.16 -28.82 6.59
C LYS A 284 47.80 -30.19 7.16
N GLU A 285 46.69 -30.78 6.74
CA GLU A 285 46.29 -32.12 7.18
C GLU A 285 47.30 -33.20 6.77
N LEU A 286 47.79 -33.15 5.53
CA LEU A 286 48.84 -34.06 5.06
C LEU A 286 50.15 -33.87 5.83
N GLN A 287 50.54 -32.62 6.09
CA GLN A 287 51.71 -32.32 6.89
C GLN A 287 51.61 -32.94 8.28
N GLU A 288 50.49 -32.74 8.97
CA GLU A 288 50.24 -33.33 10.29
C GLU A 288 50.22 -34.85 10.24
N LYS A 289 49.55 -35.45 9.24
CA LYS A 289 49.49 -36.91 9.05
C LYS A 289 50.89 -37.51 8.91
N TYR A 290 51.67 -37.05 7.94
CA TYR A 290 53.00 -37.62 7.70
C TYR A 290 53.97 -37.34 8.85
N TYR A 291 53.87 -36.16 9.48
CA TYR A 291 54.62 -35.86 10.70
C TYR A 291 54.29 -36.86 11.82
N ASN A 292 53.01 -37.13 12.06
CA ASN A 292 52.60 -38.08 13.09
C ASN A 292 53.03 -39.53 12.76
N GLU A 293 52.93 -39.95 11.50
CA GLU A 293 53.43 -41.25 11.04
C GLU A 293 54.94 -41.38 11.26
N GLY A 294 55.70 -40.35 10.93
CA GLY A 294 57.14 -40.30 11.19
C GLY A 294 57.48 -40.37 12.67
N TYR A 295 56.79 -39.56 13.48
CA TYR A 295 56.94 -39.53 14.94
C TYR A 295 56.67 -40.91 15.57
N ALA A 296 55.61 -41.58 15.11
CA ALA A 296 55.26 -42.92 15.54
C ALA A 296 56.31 -43.96 15.12
N ALA A 297 56.79 -43.90 13.88
CA ALA A 297 57.80 -44.83 13.37
C ALA A 297 59.12 -44.78 14.14
N ALA A 298 59.48 -43.63 14.74
CA ALA A 298 60.64 -43.54 15.61
C ALA A 298 60.56 -44.50 16.80
N PHE A 299 59.36 -44.83 17.31
CA PHE A 299 59.26 -45.82 18.40
C PHE A 299 59.63 -47.24 17.95
N SER A 300 59.44 -47.56 16.66
CA SER A 300 59.70 -48.89 16.11
C SER A 300 61.13 -49.04 15.56
N SER A 301 61.80 -47.94 15.18
CA SER A 301 63.17 -47.98 14.66
C SER A 301 64.06 -46.89 15.26
N LEU A 302 65.26 -47.29 15.70
CA LEU A 302 66.28 -46.39 16.26
C LEU A 302 66.99 -45.51 15.21
N GLN A 303 66.86 -45.85 13.93
CA GLN A 303 67.44 -45.13 12.80
C GLN A 303 66.37 -44.84 11.75
N TYR A 304 66.46 -43.65 11.16
CA TYR A 304 65.56 -43.23 10.10
C TYR A 304 65.77 -44.11 8.86
N SER A 305 64.68 -44.65 8.33
CA SER A 305 64.61 -45.26 7.02
C SER A 305 63.63 -44.46 6.18
N GLU A 306 64.01 -44.17 4.95
CA GLU A 306 63.18 -43.38 4.05
C GLU A 306 61.96 -44.22 3.61
N PRO A 307 60.73 -43.75 3.85
CA PRO A 307 59.53 -44.50 3.47
C PRO A 307 59.32 -44.44 1.95
N GLU A 308 58.60 -45.42 1.40
CA GLU A 308 58.21 -45.47 -0.02
C GLU A 308 57.07 -44.46 -0.34
N ILE A 309 57.32 -43.18 -0.09
CA ILE A 309 56.40 -42.08 -0.38
C ILE A 309 56.84 -41.42 -1.68
N SER A 310 55.94 -41.34 -2.65
CA SER A 310 56.23 -40.80 -3.99
C SER A 310 56.52 -39.30 -4.00
N SER A 311 55.98 -38.55 -3.04
CA SER A 311 56.19 -37.09 -2.93
C SER A 311 57.36 -36.75 -2.00
N LYS A 312 58.38 -36.08 -2.56
CA LYS A 312 59.53 -35.54 -1.81
C LYS A 312 59.11 -34.65 -0.64
N LYS A 313 58.02 -33.90 -0.81
CA LYS A 313 57.48 -32.99 0.20
C LYS A 313 56.94 -33.77 1.41
N PHE A 314 56.20 -34.84 1.16
CA PHE A 314 55.64 -35.69 2.20
C PHE A 314 56.73 -36.48 2.93
N THR A 315 57.73 -36.99 2.19
CA THR A 315 58.92 -37.62 2.78
C THR A 315 59.65 -36.69 3.74
N LYS A 316 59.72 -35.39 3.42
CA LYS A 316 60.31 -34.37 4.30
C LYS A 316 59.53 -34.23 5.60
N TRP A 317 58.20 -34.08 5.55
CA TRP A 317 57.36 -33.97 6.75
C TRP A 317 57.42 -35.22 7.64
N TYR A 318 57.43 -36.40 7.01
CA TYR A 318 57.64 -37.66 7.71
C TYR A 318 58.99 -37.68 8.45
N LYS A 319 60.07 -37.26 7.79
CA LYS A 319 61.39 -37.18 8.42
C LYS A 319 61.42 -36.18 9.59
N GLU A 320 60.77 -35.04 9.45
CA GLU A 320 60.65 -34.04 10.51
C GLU A 320 59.95 -34.62 11.74
N GLY A 321 58.86 -35.36 11.55
CA GLY A 321 58.17 -36.09 12.61
C GLY A 321 59.03 -37.17 13.28
N PHE A 322 59.73 -37.97 12.49
CA PHE A 322 60.64 -39.00 13.03
C PHE A 322 61.73 -38.39 13.92
N ILE A 323 62.34 -37.28 13.48
CA ILE A 323 63.42 -36.62 14.21
C ILE A 323 62.90 -35.90 15.46
N SER A 324 61.65 -35.45 15.48
CA SER A 324 61.10 -34.71 16.62
C SER A 324 60.83 -35.57 17.85
N ASN A 325 60.80 -36.91 17.71
CA ASN A 325 60.68 -37.86 18.82
C ASN A 325 61.96 -37.87 19.70
N LYS A 326 61.94 -37.08 20.77
CA LYS A 326 63.07 -36.91 21.70
C LYS A 326 63.38 -38.17 22.52
N GLU A 327 62.39 -39.00 22.82
CA GLU A 327 62.56 -40.19 23.66
C GLU A 327 63.39 -41.27 22.97
N VAL A 328 63.09 -41.53 21.69
CA VAL A 328 63.86 -42.46 20.85
C VAL A 328 65.26 -41.90 20.61
N ASN A 329 65.38 -40.61 20.33
CA ASN A 329 66.67 -39.95 20.16
C ASN A 329 67.54 -40.04 21.42
N GLN A 330 66.96 -40.00 22.62
CA GLN A 330 67.69 -40.19 23.87
C GLN A 330 68.15 -41.65 24.03
N ARG A 331 67.25 -42.63 23.83
CA ARG A 331 67.60 -44.06 23.91
C ARG A 331 68.63 -44.49 22.85
N SER A 332 68.54 -43.95 21.63
CA SER A 332 69.51 -44.18 20.56
C SER A 332 70.89 -43.63 20.95
N ARG A 333 70.95 -42.38 21.45
CA ARG A 333 72.20 -41.77 21.95
C ARG A 333 72.79 -42.53 23.13
N GLU A 334 71.98 -43.03 24.06
CA GLU A 334 72.43 -43.85 25.19
C GLU A 334 72.97 -45.22 24.74
N LYS A 335 72.31 -45.88 23.79
CA LYS A 335 72.77 -47.15 23.21
C LYS A 335 74.10 -46.96 22.46
N THR A 336 74.22 -45.91 21.64
CA THR A 336 75.47 -45.57 20.95
C THR A 336 76.58 -45.22 21.95
N ARG A 337 76.30 -44.42 22.98
CA ARG A 337 77.26 -44.12 24.07
C ARG A 337 77.67 -45.38 24.85
N GLY A 338 76.74 -46.31 25.09
CA GLY A 338 77.01 -47.58 25.76
C GLY A 338 77.87 -48.53 24.92
N ILE A 339 77.69 -48.56 23.60
CA ILE A 339 78.53 -49.32 22.66
C ILE A 339 79.93 -48.71 22.59
N TRP A 340 80.04 -47.38 22.45
CA TRP A 340 81.32 -46.67 22.45
C TRP A 340 82.08 -46.84 23.77
N ARG A 341 81.38 -46.77 24.92
CA ARG A 341 82.00 -47.06 26.22
C ARG A 341 82.49 -48.51 26.31
N ARG A 342 81.79 -49.48 25.71
CA ARG A 342 82.24 -50.87 25.67
C ARG A 342 83.48 -51.02 24.80
N LEU A 343 83.54 -50.38 23.62
CA LEU A 343 84.67 -50.45 22.69
C LEU A 343 85.93 -49.68 23.17
N TYR A 344 85.78 -48.68 24.06
CA TYR A 344 86.90 -47.89 24.59
C TYR A 344 87.43 -48.39 25.96
N TYR A 345 86.68 -49.24 26.67
CA TYR A 345 87.03 -49.77 27.99
C TYR A 345 87.10 -51.31 28.03
N SER A 346 87.14 -51.97 26.86
CA SER A 346 87.68 -53.33 26.71
C SER A 346 88.99 -53.25 25.95
#